data_AF-A0A7M3M909-F1
#
_entry.id   AF-A0A7M3M909-F1
#
_cell.length_a   1.000
_cell.length_b   1.000
_cell.length_c   1.000
_cell.angle_alpha   90.00
_cell.angle_beta   90.00
_cell.angle_gamma   90.00
#
_symmetry.space_group_name_H-M   'P 1'
#
loop_
_entity.id
_entity.type
_entity.pdbx_description
1 polymer ?
#
loop_
_entity_poly.entity_id
_entity_poly.type
_entity_poly.pdbx_seq_one_letter_code
_entity_poly.pdbx_strand_id
1 'polypeptide(L)'
;MEFSVKSGSPEKQRSACIVVGVFEPRRLSPIAEQLDKISDGYISALLRRGELEGQPGQTLLLHHVPNVLSERILLIGCGKEREL
;
A
#
# COMPACT_ATOMS: atom_id res chain seq x y z
N MET A 1 5.74 22.91 3.65
CA MET A 1 5.67 21.65 2.89
C MET A 1 5.53 22.02 1.44
N GLU A 2 6.29 21.38 0.56
CA GLU A 2 6.18 21.56 -0.90
C GLU A 2 5.48 20.34 -1.50
N PHE A 3 4.58 20.58 -2.46
CA PHE A 3 3.81 19.54 -3.11
C PHE A 3 4.00 19.63 -4.62
N SER A 4 4.20 18.49 -5.26
CA SER A 4 4.27 18.38 -6.71
C SER A 4 3.46 17.17 -7.16
N VAL A 5 2.68 17.32 -8.23
CA VAL A 5 1.88 16.22 -8.79
C VAL A 5 2.66 15.59 -9.94
N LYS A 6 2.78 14.27 -9.92
CA LYS A 6 3.34 13.49 -11.02
C LYS A 6 2.35 12.40 -11.39
N SER A 7 2.12 12.21 -12.68
CA SER A 7 1.41 11.03 -13.19
C SER A 7 2.45 9.98 -13.56
N GLY A 8 2.33 8.79 -12.98
CA GLY A 8 3.27 7.71 -13.22
C GLY A 8 2.92 6.48 -12.40
N SER A 9 3.50 5.36 -12.78
CA SER A 9 3.22 4.10 -12.10
C SER A 9 4.02 3.98 -10.79
N PRO A 10 3.45 3.38 -9.73
CA PRO A 10 4.08 3.21 -8.42
C PRO A 10 5.43 2.51 -8.47
N GLU A 11 5.57 1.54 -9.37
CA GLU A 11 6.75 0.69 -9.50
C GLU A 11 7.99 1.40 -10.01
N LYS A 12 7.81 2.54 -10.69
CA LYS A 12 8.90 3.37 -11.19
C LYS A 12 9.28 4.46 -10.19
N GLN A 13 8.56 4.59 -9.08
CA GLN A 13 8.85 5.61 -8.08
C GLN A 13 10.01 5.17 -7.20
N ARG A 14 11.11 5.93 -7.29
CA ARG A 14 12.23 5.90 -6.34
C ARG A 14 11.97 6.95 -5.26
N SER A 15 10.96 6.71 -4.43
CA SER A 15 10.63 7.56 -3.28
C SER A 15 11.18 6.93 -2.00
N ALA A 16 11.37 7.75 -0.97
CA ALA A 16 11.68 7.27 0.37
C ALA A 16 10.53 6.45 0.98
N CYS A 17 9.29 6.75 0.60
CA CYS A 17 8.09 6.01 1.00
C CYS A 17 6.97 6.15 -0.05
N ILE A 18 6.27 5.06 -0.33
CA ILE A 18 5.01 5.04 -1.08
C ILE A 18 3.87 4.85 -0.07
N VAL A 19 2.76 5.57 -0.22
CA VAL A 19 1.56 5.41 0.62
C VAL A 19 0.44 4.83 -0.23
N VAL A 20 -0.20 3.75 0.23
CA VAL A 20 -1.34 3.13 -0.47
C VAL A 20 -2.43 2.70 0.51
N GLY A 21 -3.67 2.65 0.01
CA GLY A 21 -4.85 2.29 0.80
C GLY A 21 -5.15 0.79 0.84
N VAL A 22 -5.71 0.34 1.96
CA VAL A 22 -6.30 -0.98 2.18
C VAL A 22 -7.72 -0.78 2.72
N PHE A 23 -8.69 -1.42 2.08
CA PHE A 23 -10.11 -1.38 2.43
C PHE A 23 -10.52 -2.61 3.23
N GLU A 24 -11.65 -2.50 3.92
CA GLU A 24 -12.25 -3.63 4.62
C GLU A 24 -12.99 -4.60 3.69
N PRO A 25 -12.94 -5.92 3.96
CA PRO A 25 -11.98 -6.60 4.83
C PRO A 25 -10.71 -6.94 4.02
N ARG A 26 -9.55 -6.40 4.44
CA ARG A 26 -8.22 -6.77 3.91
C ARG A 26 -8.07 -6.70 2.38
N ARG A 27 -8.77 -5.78 1.74
CA ARG A 27 -8.75 -5.59 0.29
C ARG A 27 -7.74 -4.51 -0.09
N LEU A 28 -6.77 -4.87 -0.92
CA LEU A 28 -5.83 -3.89 -1.47
C LEU A 28 -6.57 -2.91 -2.39
N SER A 29 -6.22 -1.62 -2.34
CA SER A 29 -6.64 -0.69 -3.38
C SER A 29 -6.04 -1.10 -4.74
N PRO A 30 -6.61 -0.70 -5.89
CA PRO A 30 -6.10 -1.09 -7.21
C PRO A 30 -4.61 -0.77 -7.43
N ILE A 31 -4.14 0.33 -6.84
CA ILE A 31 -2.72 0.74 -6.86
C ILE A 31 -1.88 -0.19 -5.97
N ALA A 32 -2.39 -0.57 -4.80
CA ALA A 32 -1.72 -1.51 -3.90
C ALA A 32 -1.66 -2.94 -4.48
N GLU A 33 -2.65 -3.37 -5.28
CA GLU A 33 -2.60 -4.65 -6.00
C GLU A 33 -1.48 -4.69 -7.03
N GLN A 34 -1.21 -3.58 -7.72
CA GLN A 34 -0.08 -3.49 -8.66
C GLN A 34 1.26 -3.66 -7.93
N LEU A 35 1.42 -2.98 -6.79
CA LEU A 35 2.60 -3.15 -5.92
C LEU A 35 2.73 -4.57 -5.39
N ASP A 36 1.61 -5.18 -4.99
CA ASP A 36 1.60 -6.54 -4.46
C ASP A 36 2.07 -7.56 -5.51
N LYS A 37 1.61 -7.42 -6.76
CA LYS A 37 2.08 -8.24 -7.90
C LYS A 37 3.58 -8.14 -8.12
N ILE A 38 4.16 -6.94 -7.99
CA ILE A 38 5.61 -6.76 -8.14
C ILE A 38 6.35 -7.40 -6.97
N SER A 39 5.81 -7.27 -5.77
CA SER A 39 6.35 -7.88 -4.56
C SER A 39 6.07 -9.39 -4.41
N ASP A 40 5.64 -10.07 -5.47
CA ASP A 40 5.30 -11.50 -5.46
C ASP A 40 4.28 -11.89 -4.37
N GLY A 41 3.28 -11.03 -4.13
CA GLY A 41 2.21 -11.28 -3.17
C GLY A 41 2.60 -11.06 -1.71
N TYR A 42 3.72 -10.38 -1.45
CA TYR A 42 4.23 -10.10 -0.10
C TYR A 42 3.20 -9.32 0.75
N ILE A 43 2.57 -8.30 0.19
CA ILE A 43 1.63 -7.44 0.91
C ILE A 43 0.36 -8.25 1.23
N SER A 44 -0.18 -8.96 0.24
CA SER A 44 -1.33 -9.85 0.43
C SER A 44 -1.06 -10.94 1.46
N ALA A 45 0.17 -11.46 1.54
CA ALA A 45 0.54 -12.46 2.55
C ALA A 45 0.46 -11.90 3.97
N LEU A 46 0.86 -10.64 4.17
CA LEU A 46 0.74 -9.95 5.47
C LEU A 46 -0.73 -9.68 5.83
N LEU A 47 -1.54 -9.23 4.87
CA LEU A 47 -2.97 -9.03 5.10
C LEU A 47 -3.67 -10.34 5.48
N ARG A 48 -3.34 -11.45 4.82
CA ARG A 48 -3.88 -12.79 5.18
C ARG A 48 -3.54 -13.21 6.61
N ARG A 49 -2.42 -12.74 7.17
CA ARG A 49 -2.02 -12.98 8.58
C ARG A 49 -2.76 -12.09 9.58
N GLY A 50 -3.47 -11.06 9.11
CA GLY A 50 -4.23 -10.15 9.96
C GLY A 50 -3.44 -8.93 10.44
N GLU A 51 -2.32 -8.59 9.79
CA GLU A 51 -1.48 -7.44 10.17
C GLU A 51 -2.20 -6.09 10.01
N LEU A 52 -3.21 -6.02 9.14
CA LEU A 52 -4.02 -4.83 8.89
C LEU A 52 -5.39 -5.27 8.36
N GLU A 53 -6.49 -4.84 8.98
CA GLU A 53 -7.85 -5.16 8.51
C GLU A 53 -8.39 -4.17 7.47
N GLY A 54 -7.85 -2.94 7.47
CA GLY A 54 -8.26 -1.86 6.57
C GLY A 54 -9.20 -0.84 7.21
N GLN A 55 -9.38 -0.87 8.54
CA GLN A 55 -10.23 0.10 9.25
C GLN A 55 -9.59 1.49 9.27
N PRO A 56 -10.39 2.58 9.25
CA PRO A 56 -9.86 3.94 9.34
C PRO A 56 -8.94 4.13 10.57
N GLY A 57 -7.80 4.78 10.36
CA GLY A 57 -6.81 5.02 11.41
C GLY A 57 -5.83 3.88 11.65
N GLN A 58 -6.02 2.71 11.03
CA GLN A 58 -5.00 1.66 11.02
C GLN A 58 -3.90 1.97 10.02
N THR A 59 -2.66 1.63 10.37
CA THR A 59 -1.50 1.82 9.48
C THR A 59 -0.53 0.66 9.62
N LEU A 60 0.13 0.27 8.53
CA LEU A 60 1.20 -0.72 8.55
C LEU A 60 2.39 -0.23 7.70
N LEU A 61 3.54 -0.01 8.34
CA LEU A 61 4.77 0.41 7.67
C LEU A 61 5.61 -0.83 7.32
N LEU A 62 5.88 -1.01 6.03
CA LEU A 62 6.70 -2.09 5.51
C LEU A 62 8.06 -1.55 5.08
N HIS A 63 9.11 -2.25 5.47
CA HIS A 63 10.49 -1.94 5.11
C HIS A 63 11.01 -2.99 4.12
N HIS A 64 11.78 -2.56 3.13
CA HIS A 64 12.48 -3.44 2.20
C HIS A 64 11.58 -4.51 1.56
N VAL A 65 10.44 -4.07 1.02
CA VAL A 65 9.51 -4.96 0.32
C VAL A 65 10.20 -5.56 -0.92
N PRO A 66 10.13 -6.88 -1.13
CA PRO A 66 10.78 -7.53 -2.28
C PRO A 66 10.39 -6.88 -3.60
N ASN A 67 11.35 -6.74 -4.52
CA ASN A 67 11.19 -6.23 -5.88
C ASN A 67 10.61 -4.81 -6.04
N VAL A 68 10.37 -4.08 -4.94
CA VAL A 68 9.90 -2.69 -4.97
C VAL A 68 11.09 -1.75 -4.82
N LEU A 69 11.18 -0.74 -5.69
CA LEU A 69 12.30 0.21 -5.72
C LEU A 69 12.31 1.22 -4.56
N SER A 70 11.15 1.47 -3.95
CA SER A 70 11.03 2.35 -2.80
C SER A 70 11.43 1.64 -1.52
N GLU A 71 12.11 2.34 -0.61
CA GLU A 71 12.62 1.76 0.64
C GLU A 71 11.50 1.32 1.59
N ARG A 72 10.35 2.01 1.54
CA ARG A 72 9.24 1.83 2.46
C ARG A 72 7.90 1.90 1.73
N ILE A 73 6.93 1.12 2.23
CA ILE A 73 5.52 1.21 1.84
C ILE A 73 4.70 1.40 3.11
N LEU A 74 3.89 2.46 3.16
CA LEU A 74 2.93 2.70 4.23
C LEU A 74 1.54 2.31 3.73
N LEU A 75 0.95 1.28 4.33
CA LEU A 75 -0.44 0.92 4.13
C LEU A 75 -1.31 1.72 5.09
N ILE A 76 -2.40 2.29 4.60
CA ILE A 76 -3.40 3.03 5.38
C ILE A 76 -4.74 2.33 5.27
N GLY A 77 -5.42 2.09 6.39
CA GLY A 77 -6.79 1.61 6.41
C GLY A 77 -7.77 2.72 5.99
N CYS A 78 -8.59 2.45 4.97
CA CYS A 78 -9.52 3.41 4.37
C CYS A 78 -10.99 3.10 4.69
N GLY A 79 -11.29 2.08 5.49
CA GLY A 79 -12.64 1.62 5.78
C GLY A 79 -13.28 0.89 4.60
N LYS A 80 -14.61 0.98 4.49
CA LYS A 80 -15.34 0.34 3.39
C LYS A 80 -15.20 1.15 2.11
N GLU A 81 -14.85 0.47 1.02
CA GLU A 81 -14.61 1.07 -0.31
C GLU A 81 -15.78 1.93 -0.85
N ARG A 82 -17.01 1.66 -0.42
CA ARG A 82 -18.23 2.36 -0.87
C ARG A 82 -18.76 3.43 0.09
N GLU A 83 -18.05 3.69 1.18
CA GLU A 83 -18.43 4.73 2.16
C GLU A 83 -17.61 6.03 1.99
N LEU A 84 -16.82 6.12 0.91
CA LEU A 84 -16.03 7.29 0.50
C LEU A 84 -16.55 7.92 -0.78
#